data_AF-A0A2N1SYY5-F1
#
_entry.id   AF-A0A2N1SYY5-F1
#
_cell.length_a   1.000
_cell.length_b   1.000
_cell.length_c   1.000
_cell.angle_alpha   90.00
_cell.angle_beta   90.00
_cell.angle_gamma   90.00
#
_symmetry.space_group_name_H-M   'P 1'
#
loop_
_entity.id
_entity.type
_entity.pdbx_description
1 polymer ?
#
loop_
_entity_poly.entity_id
_entity_poly.type
_entity_poly.pdbx_seq_one_letter_code
_entity_poly.pdbx_strand_id
1 'polypeptide(L)'
;MIVNMNSRGFTIAELIVVIAVMGILLILGVVNLGSSQANGRDSERKTDAETIALHLETYYKTGDDTSTKIGRYPSIVLAQNKSNIKSMLRDVDVKSIMTPGTDINSSSASLVAANDNSLVANDIKAIGGTAITKDQYVYQPLKNDGSLCTLETEECRKFNIYYKLEIASTECPAPNNVCVITSKNQ
;
A
#
# COMPACT_ATOMS: atom_id res chain seq x y z
N MET A 1 31.42 -48.22 44.27
CA MET A 1 31.14 -46.82 44.63
C MET A 1 29.87 -46.42 43.89
N ILE A 2 28.72 -46.37 44.57
CA ILE A 2 27.43 -46.04 43.96
C ILE A 2 27.13 -44.59 44.33
N VAL A 3 27.03 -43.71 43.33
CA VAL A 3 26.67 -42.30 43.51
C VAL A 3 25.15 -42.24 43.72
N ASN A 4 24.71 -41.87 44.92
CA ASN A 4 23.29 -41.68 45.20
C ASN A 4 22.86 -40.30 44.65
N MET A 5 22.22 -40.30 43.47
CA MET A 5 21.66 -39.09 42.87
C MET A 5 20.36 -38.72 43.59
N ASN A 6 20.44 -37.72 44.46
CA ASN A 6 19.28 -37.19 45.19
C ASN A 6 18.43 -36.36 44.20
N SER A 7 17.50 -37.01 43.50
CA SER A 7 16.55 -36.35 42.59
C SER A 7 15.53 -35.54 43.40
N ARG A 8 15.78 -34.23 43.51
CA ARG A 8 14.80 -33.27 44.00
C ARG A 8 13.70 -33.11 42.95
N GLY A 9 12.52 -33.67 43.22
CA GLY A 9 11.35 -33.50 42.38
C GLY A 9 10.77 -32.08 42.47
N PHE A 10 10.23 -31.58 41.36
CA PHE A 10 9.47 -30.34 41.30
C PHE A 10 8.20 -30.44 42.15
N THR A 11 7.83 -29.39 42.87
CA THR A 11 6.56 -29.37 43.62
C THR A 11 5.39 -29.03 42.70
N ILE A 12 4.20 -29.57 43.00
CA ILE A 12 2.97 -29.24 42.24
C ILE A 12 2.69 -27.74 42.28
N ALA A 13 2.93 -27.10 43.43
CA ALA A 13 2.74 -25.66 43.60
C ALA A 13 3.64 -24.84 42.66
N GLU A 14 4.88 -25.27 42.46
CA GLU A 14 5.84 -24.60 41.58
C GLU A 14 5.39 -24.68 40.12
N LEU A 15 4.86 -25.82 39.68
CA LEU A 15 4.32 -25.98 38.34
C LEU A 15 3.05 -25.14 38.11
N ILE A 16 2.19 -25.03 39.14
CA ILE A 16 0.97 -24.21 39.08
C ILE A 16 1.28 -22.71 38.97
N VAL A 17 2.27 -22.21 39.71
CA VAL A 17 2.66 -20.80 39.63
C VAL A 17 3.23 -20.47 38.25
N VAL A 18 4.03 -21.36 37.66
CA VAL A 18 4.61 -21.14 36.34
C VAL A 18 3.53 -21.04 35.27
N ILE A 19 2.57 -21.96 35.21
CA ILE A 19 1.50 -21.89 34.21
C ILE A 19 0.59 -20.67 34.42
N ALA A 20 0.37 -20.25 35.67
CA ALA A 20 -0.40 -19.05 35.98
C ALA A 20 0.29 -17.78 35.45
N VAL A 21 1.59 -17.63 35.70
CA VAL A 21 2.38 -16.50 35.18
C VAL A 21 2.49 -16.53 33.66
N MET A 22 2.72 -17.71 33.06
CA MET A 22 2.77 -17.86 31.60
C MET A 22 1.44 -17.48 30.95
N GLY A 23 0.30 -17.87 31.55
CA GLY A 23 -1.02 -17.48 31.06
C GLY A 23 -1.21 -15.96 31.01
N ILE A 24 -0.79 -15.24 32.04
CA ILE A 24 -0.87 -13.78 32.09
C ILE A 24 0.00 -13.13 31.01
N LEU A 25 1.25 -13.59 30.87
CA LEU A 25 2.20 -13.05 29.89
C LEU A 25 1.72 -13.27 28.44
N LEU A 26 1.14 -14.43 28.15
CA LEU A 26 0.62 -14.74 26.81
C LEU A 26 -0.53 -13.81 26.41
N ILE A 27 -1.47 -13.52 27.33
CA ILE A 27 -2.60 -12.61 27.06
C ILE A 27 -2.09 -11.21 26.73
N LEU A 28 -1.14 -10.69 27.51
CA LEU A 28 -0.55 -9.37 27.28
C LEU A 28 0.26 -9.31 25.98
N GLY A 29 0.94 -10.40 25.61
CA GLY A 29 1.71 -10.50 24.38
C GLY A 29 0.87 -10.36 23.11
N VAL A 30 -0.31 -10.99 23.06
CA VAL A 30 -1.15 -11.01 21.84
C VAL A 30 -1.71 -9.63 21.48
N VAL A 31 -2.06 -8.80 22.47
CA VAL A 31 -2.66 -7.47 22.23
C VAL A 31 -1.68 -6.51 21.54
N ASN A 32 -0.39 -6.56 21.89
CA ASN A 32 0.64 -5.69 21.31
C ASN A 32 1.08 -6.11 19.91
N LEU A 33 0.90 -7.38 19.53
CA LEU A 33 1.29 -7.88 18.22
C LEU A 33 0.35 -7.38 17.10
N GLY A 34 -0.93 -7.12 17.39
CA GLY A 34 -1.89 -6.66 16.40
C GLY A 34 -1.56 -5.26 15.85
N SER A 35 -1.27 -4.31 16.73
CA SER A 35 -0.95 -2.92 16.35
C SER A 35 0.41 -2.81 15.66
N SER A 36 1.42 -3.56 16.12
CA SER A 36 2.74 -3.60 15.49
C SER A 36 2.68 -4.10 14.04
N GLN A 37 1.91 -5.16 13.79
CA GLN A 37 1.72 -5.68 12.43
C GLN A 37 0.97 -4.70 11.52
N ALA A 38 -0.04 -4.00 12.03
CA ALA A 38 -0.75 -2.97 11.26
C ALA A 38 0.18 -1.80 10.91
N ASN A 39 0.99 -1.32 11.86
CA ASN A 39 2.01 -0.30 11.62
C ASN A 39 3.04 -0.75 10.57
N GLY A 40 3.46 -2.03 10.61
CA GLY A 40 4.36 -2.59 9.60
C GLY A 40 3.77 -2.56 8.19
N ARG A 41 2.51 -2.98 8.03
CA ARG A 41 1.80 -2.91 6.74
C ARG A 41 1.58 -1.48 6.28
N ASP A 42 1.26 -0.56 7.19
CA ASP A 42 1.07 0.85 6.85
C ASP A 42 2.38 1.52 6.39
N SER A 43 3.52 1.16 7.00
CA SER A 43 4.85 1.57 6.52
C SER A 43 5.18 1.01 5.13
N GLU A 44 4.82 -0.25 4.86
CA GLU A 44 4.97 -0.87 3.55
C GLU A 44 4.11 -0.13 2.50
N ARG A 45 2.83 0.13 2.80
CA ARG A 45 1.93 0.90 1.91
C ARG A 45 2.47 2.29 1.55
N LYS A 46 3.01 3.00 2.53
CA LYS A 46 3.63 4.31 2.30
C LYS A 46 4.83 4.20 1.35
N THR A 47 5.72 3.23 1.61
CA THR A 47 6.92 3.00 0.80
C THR A 47 6.57 2.60 -0.63
N ASP A 48 5.57 1.73 -0.82
CA ASP A 48 5.08 1.32 -2.13
C ASP A 48 4.53 2.51 -2.92
N ALA A 49 3.69 3.33 -2.29
CA ALA A 49 3.09 4.52 -2.91
C ALA A 49 4.16 5.55 -3.32
N GLU A 50 5.18 5.75 -2.49
CA GLU A 50 6.34 6.61 -2.80
C GLU A 50 7.16 6.05 -3.97
N THR A 51 7.34 4.72 -4.01
CA THR A 51 8.04 4.04 -5.10
C THR A 51 7.27 4.20 -6.42
N ILE A 52 5.96 3.98 -6.42
CA ILE A 52 5.09 4.23 -7.58
C ILE A 52 5.23 5.68 -8.06
N ALA A 53 5.17 6.65 -7.14
CA ALA A 53 5.34 8.06 -7.47
C ALA A 53 6.70 8.34 -8.12
N LEU A 54 7.79 7.80 -7.57
CA LEU A 54 9.13 7.94 -8.14
C LEU A 54 9.24 7.39 -9.56
N HIS A 55 8.65 6.22 -9.83
CA HIS A 55 8.64 5.65 -11.16
C HIS A 55 7.79 6.46 -12.14
N LEU A 56 6.68 7.06 -11.70
CA LEU A 56 5.89 7.99 -12.53
C LEU A 56 6.67 9.27 -12.83
N GLU A 57 7.43 9.80 -11.87
CA GLU A 57 8.33 10.93 -12.12
C GLU A 57 9.45 10.58 -13.09
N THR A 58 9.93 9.35 -13.05
CA THR A 58 10.91 8.83 -14.02
C THR A 58 10.26 8.74 -15.40
N TYR A 59 9.04 8.19 -15.50
CA TYR A 59 8.27 8.14 -16.73
C TYR A 59 8.07 9.53 -17.36
N TYR A 60 7.77 10.55 -16.55
CA TYR A 60 7.66 11.92 -17.06
C TYR A 60 8.94 12.40 -17.75
N LYS A 61 10.11 12.00 -17.26
CA LYS A 61 11.41 12.39 -17.82
C LYS A 61 11.83 11.55 -19.02
N THR A 62 11.55 10.26 -19.02
CA THR A 62 12.07 9.31 -20.03
C THR A 62 11.03 8.88 -21.07
N GLY A 63 9.75 9.09 -20.79
CA GLY A 63 8.64 8.56 -21.58
C GLY A 63 8.45 7.06 -21.42
N ASP A 64 7.63 6.50 -22.31
CA ASP A 64 7.37 5.06 -22.42
C ASP A 64 8.52 4.30 -23.10
N ASP A 65 8.39 2.98 -23.23
CA ASP A 65 9.41 2.12 -23.87
C ASP A 65 9.70 2.56 -25.33
N THR A 66 8.72 3.16 -26.01
CA THR A 66 8.88 3.69 -27.37
C THR A 66 9.37 5.16 -27.42
N SER A 67 9.68 5.77 -26.27
CA SER A 67 10.22 7.13 -26.12
C SER A 67 9.43 8.23 -26.85
N THR A 68 8.18 7.98 -27.23
CA THR A 68 7.37 8.89 -28.05
C THR A 68 6.54 9.84 -27.16
N LYS A 69 6.51 9.57 -25.85
CA LYS A 69 5.60 10.21 -24.88
C LYS A 69 6.37 10.81 -23.69
N ILE A 70 7.34 11.69 -23.96
CA ILE A 70 8.16 12.37 -22.92
C ILE A 70 7.44 13.63 -22.41
N GLY A 71 7.68 14.02 -21.16
CA GLY A 71 7.19 15.26 -20.57
C GLY A 71 5.73 15.21 -20.14
N ARG A 72 5.18 14.01 -19.95
CA ARG A 72 3.79 13.80 -19.54
C ARG A 72 3.67 12.53 -18.71
N TYR A 73 2.68 12.49 -17.83
CA TYR A 73 2.31 11.26 -17.12
C TYR A 73 1.41 10.37 -17.99
N PRO A 74 1.32 9.06 -17.68
CA PRO A 74 0.39 8.16 -18.36
C PRO A 74 -1.08 8.59 -18.20
N SER A 75 -1.91 8.40 -19.22
CA SER A 75 -3.35 8.62 -19.07
C SER A 75 -4.02 7.44 -18.36
N ILE A 76 -5.32 7.57 -18.06
CA ILE A 76 -6.10 6.48 -17.49
C ILE A 76 -5.99 5.20 -18.33
N VAL A 77 -5.94 5.28 -19.66
CA VAL A 77 -6.01 4.14 -20.60
C VAL A 77 -4.84 3.17 -20.41
N LEU A 78 -3.64 3.72 -20.23
CA LEU A 78 -2.47 2.91 -19.93
C LEU A 78 -2.53 2.34 -18.51
N ALA A 79 -3.12 3.07 -17.57
CA ALA A 79 -3.25 2.65 -16.17
C ALA A 79 -4.33 1.57 -15.93
N GLN A 80 -5.18 1.22 -16.92
CA GLN A 80 -6.25 0.21 -16.73
C GLN A 80 -5.78 -1.24 -16.90
N ASN A 81 -4.62 -1.47 -17.52
CA ASN A 81 -4.17 -2.81 -17.91
C ASN A 81 -2.89 -3.20 -17.16
N LYS A 82 -2.90 -4.33 -16.43
CA LYS A 82 -1.74 -4.82 -15.66
C LYS A 82 -0.46 -4.96 -16.51
N SER A 83 -0.60 -5.38 -17.76
CA SER A 83 0.51 -5.47 -18.73
C SER A 83 1.10 -4.11 -19.08
N ASN A 84 0.28 -3.06 -19.09
CA ASN A 84 0.71 -1.70 -19.40
C ASN A 84 1.33 -1.01 -18.18
N ILE A 85 0.93 -1.37 -16.95
CA ILE A 85 1.54 -0.81 -15.73
C ILE A 85 3.06 -1.07 -15.70
N LYS A 86 3.52 -2.25 -16.14
CA LYS A 86 4.96 -2.54 -16.25
C LYS A 86 5.67 -1.64 -17.26
N SER A 87 4.97 -1.22 -18.32
CA SER A 87 5.51 -0.26 -19.30
C SER A 87 5.51 1.18 -18.79
N MET A 88 4.61 1.52 -17.86
CA MET A 88 4.54 2.83 -17.20
C MET A 88 5.59 2.97 -16.09
N LEU A 89 5.84 1.88 -15.35
CA LEU A 89 6.76 1.85 -14.22
C LEU A 89 7.98 1.00 -14.61
N ARG A 90 8.85 1.57 -15.45
CA ARG A 90 10.08 0.89 -15.89
C ARG A 90 10.92 0.48 -14.68
N ASP A 91 11.42 -0.75 -14.71
CA ASP A 91 12.26 -1.36 -13.68
C ASP A 91 11.61 -1.43 -12.28
N VAL A 92 10.28 -1.30 -12.18
CA VAL A 92 9.58 -1.49 -10.92
C VAL A 92 9.57 -2.98 -10.55
N ASP A 93 9.93 -3.28 -9.30
CA ASP A 93 9.74 -4.62 -8.77
C ASP A 93 8.24 -4.87 -8.57
N VAL A 94 7.74 -6.02 -9.02
CA VAL A 94 6.32 -6.34 -8.95
C VAL A 94 5.78 -6.37 -7.52
N LYS A 95 6.63 -6.56 -6.51
CA LYS A 95 6.24 -6.50 -5.10
C LYS A 95 5.94 -5.07 -4.64
N SER A 96 6.70 -4.08 -5.13
CA SER A 96 6.56 -2.67 -4.73
C SER A 96 5.30 -1.97 -5.25
N ILE A 97 4.51 -2.68 -6.08
CA ILE A 97 3.22 -2.20 -6.60
C ILE A 97 2.04 -2.99 -6.04
N MET A 98 2.29 -3.85 -5.04
CA MET A 98 1.30 -4.73 -4.44
C MET A 98 1.08 -4.36 -2.99
N THR A 99 -0.19 -4.31 -2.59
CA THR A 99 -0.51 -4.02 -1.20
C THR A 99 -0.13 -5.17 -0.29
N PRO A 100 0.22 -4.89 0.98
CA PRO A 100 0.60 -5.93 1.94
C PRO A 100 -0.48 -7.00 2.08
N GLY A 101 -0.08 -8.27 1.97
CA GLY A 101 -0.98 -9.41 2.13
C GLY A 101 -1.76 -9.82 0.87
N THR A 102 -1.42 -9.27 -0.30
CA THR A 102 -1.99 -9.71 -1.58
C THR A 102 -1.12 -10.73 -2.29
N ASP A 103 -1.73 -11.74 -2.91
CA ASP A 103 -1.00 -12.75 -3.68
C ASP A 103 -0.55 -12.17 -5.02
N ILE A 104 0.73 -12.35 -5.36
CA ILE A 104 1.34 -11.95 -6.65
C ILE A 104 0.61 -12.51 -7.89
N ASN A 105 -0.13 -13.60 -7.70
CA ASN A 105 -0.91 -14.29 -8.72
C ASN A 105 -2.38 -13.86 -8.78
N SER A 106 -2.83 -12.95 -7.90
CA SER A 106 -4.16 -12.34 -8.02
C SER A 106 -4.19 -11.40 -9.21
N SER A 107 -5.17 -11.61 -10.09
CA SER A 107 -5.33 -10.87 -11.36
C SER A 107 -5.64 -9.38 -11.19
N SER A 108 -5.97 -8.94 -9.98
CA SER A 108 -6.20 -7.53 -9.66
C SER A 108 -4.84 -6.87 -9.39
N ALA A 109 -4.39 -6.00 -10.29
CA ALA A 109 -3.29 -5.09 -9.95
C ALA A 109 -3.74 -4.24 -8.75
N SER A 110 -2.94 -4.17 -7.68
CA SER A 110 -3.26 -3.27 -6.56
C SER A 110 -3.25 -1.81 -7.03
N LEU A 111 -2.45 -1.46 -8.04
CA LEU A 111 -2.54 -0.17 -8.70
C LEU A 111 -3.72 -0.12 -9.68
N VAL A 112 -4.67 0.77 -9.42
CA VAL A 112 -5.92 0.96 -10.16
C VAL A 112 -6.06 2.43 -10.55
N ALA A 113 -6.56 2.75 -11.74
CA ALA A 113 -6.75 4.14 -12.13
C ALA A 113 -8.04 4.76 -11.53
N ALA A 114 -8.09 6.07 -11.33
CA ALA A 114 -9.32 6.76 -10.96
C ALA A 114 -10.25 6.88 -12.17
N ASN A 115 -11.55 6.58 -12.01
CA ASN A 115 -12.54 6.66 -13.09
C ASN A 115 -13.25 8.02 -13.20
N ASP A 116 -13.29 8.79 -12.11
CA ASP A 116 -13.79 10.16 -12.06
C ASP A 116 -13.02 10.99 -11.01
N ASN A 117 -13.23 12.32 -10.99
CA ASN A 117 -12.77 13.20 -9.92
C ASN A 117 -13.78 13.26 -8.75
N SER A 118 -14.79 12.38 -8.73
CA SER A 118 -15.83 12.41 -7.72
C SER A 118 -15.30 11.84 -6.41
N LEU A 119 -15.46 12.61 -5.35
CA LEU A 119 -15.20 12.15 -4.00
C LEU A 119 -16.47 11.46 -3.46
N VAL A 120 -16.39 10.18 -3.09
CA VAL A 120 -17.43 9.50 -2.30
C VAL A 120 -16.94 9.44 -0.87
N ALA A 121 -17.70 10.02 0.04
CA ALA A 121 -17.32 10.12 1.44
C ALA A 121 -15.93 10.76 1.68
N ASN A 122 -15.47 11.67 0.82
CA ASN A 122 -14.12 12.28 0.79
C ASN A 122 -12.98 11.42 0.21
N ASP A 123 -13.29 10.27 -0.40
CA ASP A 123 -12.31 9.40 -1.06
C ASP A 123 -12.53 9.40 -2.58
N ILE A 124 -11.47 9.36 -3.39
CA ILE A 124 -11.56 9.24 -4.86
C ILE A 124 -12.06 7.84 -5.25
N LYS A 125 -12.90 7.74 -6.29
CA LYS A 125 -13.35 6.43 -6.78
C LYS A 125 -12.27 5.72 -7.61
N ALA A 126 -12.10 4.43 -7.36
CA ALA A 126 -11.33 3.54 -8.22
C ALA A 126 -12.14 3.10 -9.45
N ILE A 127 -11.50 2.49 -10.46
CA ILE A 127 -12.19 1.83 -11.58
C ILE A 127 -13.28 0.91 -11.05
N GLY A 128 -14.53 1.14 -11.47
CA GLY A 128 -15.72 0.44 -10.96
C GLY A 128 -16.60 1.28 -10.03
N GLY A 129 -16.18 2.50 -9.68
CA GLY A 129 -17.00 3.46 -8.93
C GLY A 129 -17.08 3.19 -7.42
N THR A 130 -16.20 2.34 -6.90
CA THR A 130 -16.15 1.95 -5.48
C THR A 130 -15.16 2.83 -4.73
N ALA A 131 -15.43 3.06 -3.44
CA ALA A 131 -14.52 3.75 -2.53
C ALA A 131 -13.18 3.00 -2.37
N ILE A 132 -12.13 3.75 -2.03
CA ILE A 132 -10.77 3.21 -1.85
C ILE A 132 -10.74 2.21 -0.70
N THR A 133 -10.13 1.06 -0.96
CA THR A 133 -9.87 0.00 0.02
C THR A 133 -8.39 -0.05 0.36
N LYS A 134 -8.02 -0.73 1.45
CA LYS A 134 -6.63 -0.91 1.91
C LYS A 134 -5.76 -1.79 0.99
N ASP A 135 -6.39 -2.45 0.01
CA ASP A 135 -5.77 -3.44 -0.89
C ASP A 135 -5.53 -2.86 -2.30
N GLN A 136 -5.63 -1.53 -2.45
CA GLN A 136 -5.38 -0.84 -3.71
C GLN A 136 -4.70 0.52 -3.51
N TYR A 137 -3.95 0.89 -4.54
CA TYR A 137 -3.37 2.22 -4.79
C TYR A 137 -4.14 2.84 -5.95
N VAL A 138 -4.79 3.97 -5.75
CA VAL A 138 -5.58 4.63 -6.80
C VAL A 138 -4.76 5.72 -7.47
N TYR A 139 -4.41 5.51 -8.74
CA TYR A 139 -3.70 6.46 -9.58
C TYR A 139 -4.68 7.38 -10.32
N GLN A 140 -4.58 8.68 -10.07
CA GLN A 140 -5.40 9.70 -10.71
C GLN A 140 -4.53 10.59 -11.60
N PRO A 141 -4.51 10.39 -12.93
CA PRO A 141 -3.82 11.27 -13.85
C PRO A 141 -4.65 12.52 -14.14
N LEU A 142 -4.01 13.69 -14.13
CA LEU A 142 -4.66 14.98 -14.27
C LEU A 142 -3.98 15.83 -15.36
N LYS A 143 -4.79 16.60 -16.07
CA LYS A 143 -4.33 17.66 -16.97
C LYS A 143 -3.92 18.90 -16.17
N ASN A 144 -3.40 19.91 -16.86
CA ASN A 144 -3.02 21.18 -16.22
C ASN A 144 -4.22 21.92 -15.58
N ASP A 145 -5.42 21.72 -16.10
CA ASP A 145 -6.67 22.30 -15.60
C ASP A 145 -7.29 21.55 -14.41
N GLY A 146 -6.69 20.43 -13.99
CA GLY A 146 -7.19 19.59 -12.90
C GLY A 146 -8.31 18.62 -13.31
N SER A 147 -8.69 18.55 -14.58
CA SER A 147 -9.57 17.50 -15.10
C SER A 147 -8.80 16.18 -15.28
N LEU A 148 -9.52 15.05 -15.23
CA LEU A 148 -8.92 13.74 -15.47
C LEU A 148 -8.30 13.63 -16.86
N CYS A 149 -7.12 13.04 -16.92
CA CYS A 149 -6.48 12.70 -18.18
C CYS A 149 -6.97 11.32 -18.64
N THR A 150 -7.92 11.31 -19.58
CA THR A 150 -8.65 10.10 -19.97
C THR A 150 -8.22 9.53 -21.31
N LEU A 151 -7.51 10.32 -22.12
CA LEU A 151 -7.07 9.92 -23.45
C LEU A 151 -5.56 9.98 -23.58
N GLU A 152 -5.01 9.09 -24.38
CA GLU A 152 -3.56 9.03 -24.67
C GLU A 152 -3.02 10.23 -25.45
N THR A 153 -3.89 11.01 -26.10
CA THR A 153 -3.52 12.23 -26.83
C THR A 153 -3.50 13.47 -25.94
N GLU A 154 -4.01 13.36 -24.71
CA GLU A 154 -4.06 14.47 -23.77
C GLU A 154 -2.72 14.65 -23.05
N GLU A 155 -2.41 15.89 -22.68
CA GLU A 155 -1.21 16.21 -21.92
C GLU A 155 -1.47 16.07 -20.41
N CYS A 156 -1.22 14.89 -19.87
CA CYS A 156 -1.27 14.67 -18.44
C CYS A 156 -0.03 15.32 -17.78
N ARG A 157 -0.25 16.38 -16.99
CA ARG A 157 0.83 17.16 -16.37
C ARG A 157 0.95 16.95 -14.86
N LYS A 158 -0.08 16.37 -14.24
CA LYS A 158 -0.15 16.16 -12.80
C LYS A 158 -0.65 14.74 -12.52
N PHE A 159 -0.36 14.23 -11.34
CA PHE A 159 -1.00 13.02 -10.84
C PHE A 159 -1.19 13.07 -9.33
N ASN A 160 -2.17 12.30 -8.85
CA ASN A 160 -2.34 11.98 -7.45
C ASN A 160 -2.37 10.45 -7.28
N ILE A 161 -1.75 9.94 -6.22
CA ILE A 161 -1.85 8.54 -5.80
C ILE A 161 -2.53 8.54 -4.45
N TYR A 162 -3.67 7.84 -4.36
CA TYR A 162 -4.39 7.66 -3.12
C TYR A 162 -4.20 6.26 -2.58
N TYR A 163 -4.01 6.15 -1.28
CA TYR A 163 -3.87 4.88 -0.58
C TYR A 163 -4.44 4.98 0.83
N LYS A 164 -4.86 3.85 1.38
CA LYS A 164 -5.56 3.80 2.67
C LYS A 164 -4.76 3.05 3.72
N LEU A 165 -4.59 3.67 4.88
CA LEU A 165 -3.94 3.05 6.05
C LEU A 165 -4.96 2.31 6.92
N GLU A 166 -4.48 1.29 7.62
CA GLU A 166 -5.26 0.59 8.63
C GLU A 166 -5.42 1.45 9.88
N ILE A 167 -4.39 2.22 10.24
CA ILE A 167 -4.38 3.10 11.40
C ILE A 167 -4.29 4.56 10.92
N ALA A 168 -5.15 5.42 11.47
CA ALA A 168 -5.13 6.84 11.17
C ALA A 168 -3.78 7.47 11.59
N SER A 169 -3.29 8.40 10.76
CA SER A 169 -2.06 9.14 11.05
C SER A 169 -2.29 10.65 10.82
N THR A 170 -1.32 11.48 11.19
CA THR A 170 -1.37 12.92 10.90
C THR A 170 -1.34 13.23 9.40
N GLU A 171 -0.71 12.34 8.62
CA GLU A 171 -0.66 12.44 7.15
C GLU A 171 -1.96 11.92 6.51
N CYS A 172 -2.68 11.03 7.21
CA CYS A 172 -3.87 10.33 6.71
C CYS A 172 -4.95 10.32 7.80
N PRO A 173 -5.69 11.42 7.95
CA PRO A 173 -6.58 11.61 9.07
C PRO A 173 -7.83 10.72 9.00
N ALA A 174 -8.38 10.42 10.18
CA ALA A 174 -9.71 9.85 10.33
C ALA A 174 -10.78 10.80 9.75
N PRO A 175 -11.92 10.29 9.26
CA PRO A 175 -12.44 8.92 9.44
C PRO A 175 -12.01 7.91 8.37
N ASN A 176 -11.40 8.35 7.27
CA ASN A 176 -11.17 7.47 6.12
C ASN A 176 -9.76 6.89 6.05
N ASN A 177 -8.79 7.48 6.75
CA ASN A 177 -7.38 7.09 6.76
C ASN A 177 -6.77 7.07 5.35
N VAL A 178 -7.24 7.94 4.46
CA VAL A 178 -6.76 8.04 3.08
C VAL A 178 -5.66 9.09 3.02
N CYS A 179 -4.55 8.69 2.42
CA CYS A 179 -3.40 9.51 2.13
C CYS A 179 -3.38 9.86 0.64
N VAL A 180 -2.69 10.96 0.31
CA VAL A 180 -2.43 11.32 -1.09
C VAL A 180 -0.96 11.68 -1.29
N ILE A 181 -0.35 11.14 -2.34
CA ILE A 181 0.94 11.60 -2.88
C ILE A 181 0.66 12.30 -4.19
N THR A 182 1.23 13.50 -4.36
CA THR A 182 1.02 14.31 -5.55
C THR A 182 2.31 14.44 -6.36
N SER A 183 2.17 14.66 -7.67
CA SER A 183 3.29 14.93 -8.57
C SER A 183 4.09 16.16 -8.12
N LYS A 184 5.42 16.14 -8.32
CA LYS A 184 6.30 17.27 -7.97
C LYS A 184 6.07 18.53 -8.82
N ASN A 185 5.53 18.37 -10.02
CA ASN A 185 5.31 19.45 -10.98
C ASN A 185 3.91 20.10 -10.84
N GLN A 186 3.47 20.40 -9.61
CA GLN A 186 2.18 21.06 -9.38
C GLN A 186 2.14 22.51 -9.85
#